data_AF-A0A832A5S9-F1
#
_entry.id   AF-A0A832A5S9-F1
#
_cell.length_a   1.000
_cell.length_b   1.000
_cell.length_c   1.000
_cell.angle_alpha   90.00
_cell.angle_beta   90.00
_cell.angle_gamma   90.00
#
_symmetry.space_group_name_H-M   'P 1'
#
loop_
_entity.id
_entity.type
_entity.pdbx_description
1 polymer ?
#
loop_
_entity_poly.entity_id
_entity_poly.type
_entity_poly.pdbx_seq_one_letter_code
_entity_poly.pdbx_strand_id
1 'polypeptide(L)'
;MEDRIVEAVKGELRERLRSTSPVEASWDPEPSDAGKIAERLRRLGAYRGARCVMVPPTAFYRQTALNILLDGKKLVYASPGMHKGFFGVDPAKIPPAQKAAAASFRTPNPYARKVAHRSGEKRRLDLIVVPCVAAARDGGRLGDGSGRVDLQLACLNALGWIHDETIVVGVVSPERIMETIPMKSTDIHLHWILTARSLLKTTWTEPPRPSIVWDRLDDKAVRRNDVLFFLRGEKNASFSCGVS
;
A
#
# COMPACT_ATOMS: atom_id res chain seq x y z
N MET A 1 9.49 12.90 -21.38
CA MET A 1 10.32 11.96 -22.18
C MET A 1 10.95 10.93 -21.25
N GLU A 2 11.56 11.39 -20.18
CA GLU A 2 12.16 10.59 -19.10
C GLU A 2 11.21 9.54 -18.49
N ASP A 3 9.98 9.92 -18.11
CA ASP A 3 8.96 8.98 -17.59
C ASP A 3 8.65 7.79 -18.53
N ARG A 4 8.69 8.00 -19.86
CA ARG A 4 8.42 6.93 -20.83
C ARG A 4 9.59 5.95 -20.89
N ILE A 5 10.82 6.46 -20.78
CA ILE A 5 12.03 5.63 -20.71
C ILE A 5 12.00 4.80 -19.43
N VAL A 6 11.70 5.42 -18.27
CA VAL A 6 11.56 4.71 -17.00
C VAL A 6 10.50 3.61 -17.10
N GLU A 7 9.34 3.89 -17.70
CA GLU A 7 8.30 2.87 -17.85
C GLU A 7 8.73 1.72 -18.78
N ALA A 8 9.43 2.01 -19.87
CA ALA A 8 9.97 0.99 -20.77
C ALA A 8 10.96 0.06 -20.03
N VAL A 9 11.93 0.65 -19.32
CA VAL A 9 12.91 -0.11 -18.52
C VAL A 9 12.22 -0.94 -17.43
N LYS A 10 11.21 -0.39 -16.75
CA LYS A 10 10.41 -1.16 -15.78
C LYS A 10 9.62 -2.29 -16.46
N GLY A 11 9.12 -2.07 -17.67
CA GLY A 11 8.45 -3.07 -18.49
C GLY A 11 9.35 -4.27 -18.79
N GLU A 12 10.53 -4.02 -19.35
CA GLU A 12 11.56 -5.03 -19.63
C GLU A 12 11.97 -5.78 -18.36
N LEU A 13 12.14 -5.06 -17.24
CA LEU A 13 12.49 -5.66 -15.97
C LEU A 13 11.41 -6.63 -15.47
N ARG A 14 10.13 -6.27 -15.59
CA ARG A 14 9.01 -7.17 -15.25
C ARG A 14 9.03 -8.41 -16.13
N GLU A 15 9.23 -8.26 -17.44
CA GLU A 15 9.28 -9.37 -18.39
C GLU A 15 10.41 -10.35 -18.06
N ARG A 16 11.61 -9.82 -17.80
CA ARG A 16 12.76 -10.63 -17.36
C ARG A 16 12.48 -11.39 -16.06
N LEU A 17 11.78 -10.79 -15.11
CA LEU A 17 11.44 -11.45 -13.85
C LEU A 17 10.34 -12.50 -14.01
N ARG A 18 9.42 -12.34 -14.97
CA ARG A 18 8.42 -13.37 -15.30
C ARG A 18 9.09 -14.61 -15.90
N SER A 19 10.01 -14.43 -16.85
CA SER A 19 10.66 -15.55 -17.54
C SER A 19 11.53 -16.42 -16.63
N THR A 20 11.98 -15.88 -15.50
CA THR A 20 12.77 -16.61 -14.50
C THR A 20 11.95 -17.13 -13.31
N SER A 21 10.64 -16.90 -13.27
CA SER A 21 9.79 -17.31 -12.14
C SER A 21 9.10 -18.64 -12.43
N PRO A 22 9.21 -19.65 -11.55
CA PRO A 22 8.65 -20.98 -11.79
C PRO A 22 7.11 -21.06 -11.67
N VAL A 23 6.41 -19.97 -11.35
CA VAL A 23 4.96 -19.96 -11.11
C VAL A 23 4.31 -18.71 -11.72
N GLU A 24 3.19 -18.92 -12.42
CA GLU A 24 2.41 -17.91 -13.15
C GLU A 24 1.44 -17.07 -12.27
N ALA A 25 1.49 -17.21 -10.94
CA ALA A 25 0.44 -16.69 -10.07
C ALA A 25 0.99 -15.86 -8.89
N SER A 26 0.69 -14.57 -8.92
CA SER A 26 1.03 -13.55 -7.91
C SER A 26 2.49 -13.10 -7.87
N TRP A 27 2.68 -11.81 -7.64
CA TRP A 27 3.99 -11.21 -7.36
C TRP A 27 4.35 -11.26 -5.87
N ASP A 28 3.42 -11.70 -5.02
CA ASP A 28 3.70 -11.99 -3.62
C ASP A 28 4.77 -13.11 -3.50
N PRO A 29 5.54 -13.15 -2.40
CA PRO A 29 6.39 -14.29 -2.09
C PRO A 29 5.60 -15.60 -1.94
N GLU A 30 6.32 -16.72 -1.80
CA GLU A 30 5.74 -18.03 -1.59
C GLU A 30 4.72 -18.03 -0.43
N PRO A 31 3.53 -18.65 -0.56
CA PRO A 31 2.52 -18.65 0.50
C PRO A 31 3.03 -19.15 1.87
N SER A 32 4.00 -20.06 1.86
CA SER A 32 4.66 -20.60 3.06
C SER A 32 5.49 -19.56 3.83
N ASP A 33 5.86 -18.45 3.19
CA ASP A 33 6.64 -17.36 3.79
C ASP A 33 5.78 -16.32 4.53
N ALA A 34 4.46 -16.34 4.33
CA ALA A 34 3.52 -15.38 4.93
C ALA A 34 3.70 -15.25 6.46
N GLY A 35 3.84 -16.37 7.17
CA GLY A 35 4.04 -16.38 8.62
C GLY A 35 5.36 -15.71 9.05
N LYS A 36 6.47 -16.03 8.35
CA LYS A 36 7.80 -15.47 8.63
C LYS A 36 7.85 -13.97 8.34
N ILE A 37 7.18 -13.52 7.29
CA ILE A 37 7.06 -12.11 6.94
C ILE A 37 6.24 -11.37 7.99
N ALA A 38 5.09 -11.92 8.40
CA ALA A 38 4.25 -11.35 9.44
C ALA A 38 4.98 -11.24 10.79
N GLU A 39 5.75 -12.27 11.16
CA GLU A 39 6.56 -12.26 12.38
C GLU A 39 7.68 -11.21 12.31
N ARG A 40 8.39 -11.15 11.19
CA ARG A 40 9.52 -10.22 11.03
C ARG A 40 9.08 -8.77 10.94
N LEU A 41 7.92 -8.49 10.34
CA LEU A 41 7.32 -7.16 10.42
C LEU A 41 7.09 -6.74 11.87
N ARG A 42 6.62 -7.64 12.76
CA ARG A 42 6.43 -7.34 14.20
C ARG A 42 7.72 -6.96 14.92
N ARG A 43 8.89 -7.34 14.39
CA ARG A 43 10.20 -7.01 14.96
C ARG A 43 10.69 -5.61 14.57
N LEU A 44 10.11 -5.00 13.53
CA LEU A 44 10.46 -3.65 13.08
C LEU A 44 10.02 -2.61 14.12
N GLY A 45 10.94 -1.71 14.51
CA GLY A 45 10.64 -0.62 15.45
C GLY A 45 9.45 0.25 15.02
N ALA A 46 9.39 0.60 13.73
CA ALA A 46 8.26 1.34 13.16
C ALA A 46 6.93 0.60 13.33
N TYR A 47 6.90 -0.73 13.18
CA TYR A 47 5.69 -1.51 13.43
C TYR A 47 5.30 -1.50 14.90
N ARG A 48 6.26 -1.68 15.82
CA ARG A 48 6.00 -1.69 17.26
C ARG A 48 5.35 -0.38 17.72
N GLY A 49 5.87 0.75 17.24
CA GLY A 49 5.34 2.09 17.51
C GLY A 49 4.04 2.44 16.76
N ALA A 50 3.71 1.73 15.68
CA ALA A 50 2.51 2.03 14.90
C ALA A 50 1.21 1.77 15.68
N ARG A 51 0.21 2.62 15.45
CA ARG A 51 -1.18 2.47 15.94
C ARG A 51 -2.14 2.10 14.82
N CYS A 52 -1.84 2.49 13.59
CA CYS A 52 -2.64 2.24 12.39
C CYS A 52 -1.75 1.72 11.26
N VAL A 53 -2.06 0.52 10.77
CA VAL A 53 -1.26 -0.17 9.76
C VAL A 53 -2.13 -0.53 8.56
N MET A 54 -1.67 -0.16 7.36
CA MET A 54 -2.29 -0.59 6.11
C MET A 54 -1.57 -1.81 5.52
N VAL A 55 -2.33 -2.79 5.04
CA VAL A 55 -1.79 -3.96 4.34
C VAL A 55 -2.61 -4.29 3.09
N PRO A 56 -2.05 -5.04 2.12
CA PRO A 56 -2.80 -5.50 0.96
C PRO A 56 -3.87 -6.54 1.35
N PRO A 57 -5.08 -6.51 0.76
CA PRO A 57 -6.18 -7.37 1.17
C PRO A 57 -6.14 -8.76 0.50
N THR A 58 -5.02 -9.48 0.62
CA THR A 58 -4.85 -10.83 0.03
C THR A 58 -4.67 -11.89 1.13
N ALA A 59 -4.88 -13.16 0.78
CA ALA A 59 -4.71 -14.27 1.72
C ALA A 59 -3.29 -14.34 2.31
N PHE A 60 -2.28 -13.95 1.54
CA PHE A 60 -0.89 -13.88 1.95
C PHE A 60 -0.69 -12.96 3.17
N TYR A 61 -1.33 -11.79 3.19
CA TYR A 61 -1.21 -10.83 4.30
C TYR A 61 -2.18 -11.09 5.46
N ARG A 62 -2.96 -12.17 5.43
CA ARG A 62 -3.93 -12.48 6.50
C ARG A 62 -3.25 -12.66 7.85
N GLN A 63 -2.09 -13.32 7.91
CA GLN A 63 -1.35 -13.47 9.15
C GLN A 63 -0.83 -12.11 9.67
N THR A 64 -0.38 -11.24 8.75
CA THR A 64 0.02 -9.87 9.09
C THR A 64 -1.15 -9.07 9.66
N ALA A 65 -2.32 -9.16 9.03
CA ALA A 65 -3.56 -8.54 9.51
C ALA A 65 -3.98 -9.05 10.89
N LEU A 66 -3.89 -10.36 11.12
CA LEU A 66 -4.16 -10.96 12.43
C LEU A 66 -3.20 -10.43 13.51
N ASN A 67 -1.91 -10.38 13.22
CA ASN A 67 -0.91 -9.84 14.14
C ASN A 67 -1.20 -8.37 14.50
N ILE A 68 -1.55 -7.54 13.50
CA ILE A 68 -1.96 -6.13 13.70
C ILE A 68 -3.11 -6.04 14.71
N LEU A 69 -4.17 -6.85 14.53
CA LEU A 69 -5.33 -6.83 15.43
C LEU A 69 -5.02 -7.43 16.81
N LEU A 70 -4.20 -8.47 16.89
CA LEU A 70 -3.73 -9.05 18.15
C LEU A 70 -2.95 -8.02 18.97
N ASP A 71 -2.10 -7.24 18.31
CA ASP A 71 -1.28 -6.17 18.90
C ASP A 71 -2.06 -4.88 19.19
N GLY A 72 -3.38 -4.90 19.07
CA GLY A 72 -4.25 -3.76 19.40
C GLY A 72 -4.14 -2.59 18.42
N LYS A 73 -3.62 -2.84 17.21
CA LYS A 73 -3.43 -1.82 16.16
C LYS A 73 -4.62 -1.81 15.20
N LYS A 74 -5.02 -0.62 14.75
CA LYS A 74 -6.05 -0.46 13.71
C LYS A 74 -5.50 -0.98 12.38
N LEU A 75 -6.30 -1.80 11.70
CA LEU A 75 -5.98 -2.34 10.38
C LEU A 75 -6.73 -1.54 9.31
N VAL A 76 -6.04 -1.18 8.23
CA VAL A 76 -6.61 -0.52 7.05
C VAL A 76 -6.28 -1.33 5.79
N TYR A 77 -7.20 -1.38 4.84
CA TYR A 77 -6.96 -1.95 3.51
C TYR A 77 -7.88 -1.30 2.46
N ALA A 78 -7.46 -1.29 1.20
CA ALA A 78 -8.27 -0.79 0.09
C ALA A 78 -9.30 -1.84 -0.35
N SER A 79 -10.48 -1.42 -0.78
CA SER A 79 -11.41 -2.32 -1.48
C SER A 79 -10.86 -2.71 -2.86
N PRO A 80 -11.35 -3.80 -3.50
CA PRO A 80 -11.01 -4.10 -4.89
C PRO A 80 -11.23 -2.88 -5.81
N GLY A 81 -10.23 -2.55 -6.64
CA GLY A 81 -10.23 -1.36 -7.51
C GLY A 81 -10.35 -0.02 -6.78
N MET A 82 -10.28 -0.01 -5.44
CA MET A 82 -10.61 1.12 -4.58
C MET A 82 -12.03 1.69 -4.85
N HIS A 83 -12.92 0.89 -5.45
CA HIS A 83 -14.29 1.32 -5.80
C HIS A 83 -15.05 1.89 -4.61
N LYS A 84 -14.96 1.21 -3.45
CA LYS A 84 -15.60 1.63 -2.19
C LYS A 84 -14.62 2.34 -1.25
N GLY A 85 -13.44 2.75 -1.74
CA GLY A 85 -12.40 3.38 -0.95
C GLY A 85 -11.68 2.40 -0.01
N PHE A 86 -11.45 2.85 1.22
CA PHE A 86 -10.70 2.11 2.24
C PHE A 86 -11.63 1.56 3.32
N PHE A 87 -11.25 0.41 3.88
CA PHE A 87 -11.91 -0.23 5.01
C PHE A 87 -10.97 -0.19 6.21
N GLY A 88 -11.57 -0.01 7.39
CA GLY A 88 -10.89 -0.04 8.68
C GLY A 88 -11.47 -1.11 9.57
N VAL A 89 -10.60 -1.77 10.32
CA VAL A 89 -10.95 -2.74 11.36
C VAL A 89 -10.34 -2.24 12.67
N ASP A 90 -11.20 -2.02 13.66
CA ASP A 90 -10.81 -1.49 14.97
C ASP A 90 -10.75 -2.63 15.99
N PRO A 91 -9.54 -3.02 16.46
CA PRO A 91 -9.39 -4.15 17.38
C PRO A 91 -10.08 -3.93 18.73
N ALA A 92 -10.32 -2.68 19.14
CA ALA A 92 -11.04 -2.39 20.38
C ALA A 92 -12.53 -2.78 20.31
N LYS A 93 -13.07 -2.96 19.11
CA LYS A 93 -14.47 -3.33 18.86
C LYS A 93 -14.63 -4.84 18.57
N ILE A 94 -13.57 -5.63 18.75
CA ILE A 94 -13.53 -7.04 18.36
C ILE A 94 -13.17 -7.89 19.58
N PRO A 95 -14.03 -8.85 19.98
CA PRO A 95 -13.68 -9.82 21.01
C PRO A 95 -12.39 -10.60 20.64
N PRO A 96 -11.50 -10.93 21.60
CA PRO A 96 -10.25 -11.64 21.31
C PRO A 96 -10.43 -12.90 20.45
N ALA A 97 -11.45 -13.71 20.75
CA ALA A 97 -11.79 -14.93 19.99
C ALA A 97 -12.15 -14.68 18.52
N GLN A 98 -12.57 -13.46 18.17
CA GLN A 98 -13.02 -13.09 16.82
C GLN A 98 -11.94 -12.39 15.99
N LYS A 99 -10.75 -12.12 16.54
CA LYS A 99 -9.67 -11.42 15.81
C LYS A 99 -9.23 -12.16 14.54
N ALA A 100 -9.21 -13.50 14.56
CA ALA A 100 -8.90 -14.31 13.38
C ALA A 100 -9.94 -14.17 12.26
N ALA A 101 -11.22 -14.04 12.61
CA ALA A 101 -12.29 -13.78 11.65
C ALA A 101 -12.22 -12.34 11.12
N ALA A 102 -11.95 -11.37 11.99
CA ALA A 102 -11.82 -9.96 11.64
C ALA A 102 -10.63 -9.66 10.72
N ALA A 103 -9.56 -10.45 10.76
CA ALA A 103 -8.41 -10.37 9.86
C ALA A 103 -8.68 -10.88 8.43
N SER A 104 -9.87 -11.43 8.16
CA SER A 104 -10.24 -11.91 6.82
C SER A 104 -10.52 -10.75 5.86
N PHE A 105 -10.07 -10.87 4.61
CA PHE A 105 -10.41 -9.92 3.53
C PHE A 105 -11.61 -10.38 2.69
N ARG A 106 -12.26 -11.49 3.05
CA ARG A 106 -13.49 -11.94 2.39
C ARG A 106 -14.61 -10.93 2.61
N THR A 107 -15.46 -10.77 1.59
CA THR A 107 -16.64 -9.90 1.67
C THR A 107 -17.89 -10.77 1.71
N PRO A 108 -18.82 -10.55 2.67
CA PRO A 108 -18.76 -9.55 3.74
C PRO A 108 -17.80 -9.92 4.88
N ASN A 109 -17.12 -8.92 5.45
CA ASN A 109 -16.45 -9.01 6.75
C ASN A 109 -17.23 -8.14 7.75
N PRO A 110 -17.91 -8.73 8.75
CA PRO A 110 -18.78 -7.99 9.68
C PRO A 110 -18.01 -7.08 10.65
N TYR A 111 -16.68 -7.16 10.70
CA TYR A 111 -15.83 -6.32 11.55
C TYR A 111 -15.18 -5.15 10.78
N ALA A 112 -15.19 -5.21 9.45
CA ALA A 112 -14.68 -4.15 8.61
C ALA A 112 -15.74 -3.08 8.38
N ARG A 113 -15.34 -1.81 8.46
CA ARG A 113 -16.20 -0.67 8.15
C ARG A 113 -15.54 0.18 7.08
N LYS A 114 -16.32 0.61 6.09
CA LYS A 114 -15.85 1.62 5.13
C LYS A 114 -15.44 2.86 5.92
N VAL A 115 -14.25 3.37 5.66
CA VAL A 115 -13.78 4.59 6.30
C VAL A 115 -14.46 5.78 5.63
N ALA A 116 -15.10 6.61 6.44
CA ALA A 116 -15.64 7.88 6.00
C ALA A 116 -14.49 8.83 5.69
N HIS A 117 -14.25 9.11 4.41
CA HIS A 117 -13.29 10.13 3.97
C HIS A 117 -13.92 11.52 3.84
N ARG A 118 -15.25 11.61 3.88
CA ARG A 118 -16.02 12.86 3.77
C ARG A 118 -16.17 13.61 5.10
N SER A 119 -15.91 12.95 6.23
CA SER A 119 -16.09 13.54 7.56
C SER A 119 -14.94 14.47 7.98
N GLY A 120 -13.89 14.59 7.16
CA GLY A 120 -12.67 15.32 7.51
C GLY A 120 -11.79 14.61 8.56
N GLU A 121 -12.24 13.48 9.12
CA GLU A 121 -11.46 12.70 10.08
C GLU A 121 -10.25 12.05 9.38
N LYS A 122 -9.05 12.53 9.71
CA LYS A 122 -7.80 12.01 9.16
C LYS A 122 -7.41 10.74 9.89
N ARG A 123 -7.33 9.62 9.19
CA ARG A 123 -6.69 8.41 9.73
C ARG A 123 -5.19 8.53 9.52
N ARG A 124 -4.46 8.88 10.57
CA ARG A 124 -2.99 8.87 10.53
C ARG A 124 -2.50 7.44 10.34
N LEU A 125 -1.93 7.14 9.17
CA LEU A 125 -1.31 5.85 8.85
C LEU A 125 0.16 5.88 9.25
N ASP A 126 0.51 5.08 10.25
CA ASP A 126 1.90 5.06 10.75
C ASP A 126 2.77 4.14 9.87
N LEU A 127 2.20 3.03 9.38
CA LEU A 127 2.91 2.05 8.56
C LEU A 127 2.05 1.52 7.41
N ILE A 128 2.62 1.45 6.21
CA ILE A 128 1.96 0.95 5.00
C ILE A 128 2.81 -0.20 4.43
N VAL A 129 2.20 -1.38 4.33
CA VAL A 129 2.80 -2.55 3.68
C VAL A 129 2.33 -2.62 2.24
N VAL A 130 3.27 -2.77 1.30
CA VAL A 130 2.99 -2.86 -0.15
C VAL A 130 3.66 -4.08 -0.77
N PRO A 131 3.02 -4.74 -1.75
CA PRO A 131 3.64 -5.83 -2.50
C PRO A 131 4.62 -5.26 -3.53
N CYS A 132 5.70 -6.00 -3.78
CA CYS A 132 6.73 -5.62 -4.74
C CYS A 132 7.01 -6.79 -5.69
N VAL A 133 7.11 -6.48 -6.99
CA VAL A 133 7.71 -7.38 -7.98
C VAL A 133 9.21 -7.47 -7.72
N ALA A 134 9.84 -6.31 -7.56
CA ALA A 134 11.23 -6.17 -7.13
C ALA A 134 11.36 -4.93 -6.23
N ALA A 135 12.38 -4.92 -5.39
CA ALA A 135 12.68 -3.82 -4.49
C ALA A 135 14.19 -3.54 -4.50
N ALA A 136 14.57 -2.27 -4.41
CA ALA A 136 15.94 -1.84 -4.49
C ALA A 136 16.44 -1.21 -3.18
N ARG A 137 17.74 -1.39 -2.90
CA ARG A 137 18.39 -0.89 -1.67
C ARG A 137 18.34 0.63 -1.55
N ASP A 138 18.26 1.32 -2.68
CA ASP A 138 18.05 2.76 -2.77
C ASP A 138 16.62 3.23 -2.40
N GLY A 139 15.70 2.29 -2.16
CA GLY A 139 14.27 2.57 -1.93
C GLY A 139 13.40 2.41 -3.17
N GLY A 140 13.98 2.12 -4.32
CA GLY A 140 13.25 1.90 -5.56
C GLY A 140 12.27 0.73 -5.47
N ARG A 141 11.10 0.88 -6.09
CA ARG A 141 10.05 -0.14 -6.13
C ARG A 141 9.63 -0.44 -7.55
N LEU A 142 9.58 -1.73 -7.88
CA LEU A 142 8.90 -2.23 -9.06
C LEU A 142 7.55 -2.84 -8.65
N GLY A 143 6.47 -2.21 -9.07
CA GLY A 143 5.12 -2.77 -8.99
C GLY A 143 4.78 -3.63 -10.21
N ASP A 144 3.57 -4.21 -10.21
CA ASP A 144 3.04 -5.07 -11.29
C ASP A 144 2.78 -4.33 -12.63
N GLY A 145 2.86 -3.00 -12.63
CA GLY A 145 2.59 -2.14 -13.78
C GLY A 145 1.18 -1.54 -13.81
N SER A 146 0.30 -1.94 -12.90
CA SER A 146 -1.07 -1.42 -12.85
C SER A 146 -1.20 0.00 -12.27
N GLY A 147 -0.15 0.51 -11.61
CA GLY A 147 -0.16 1.80 -10.91
C GLY A 147 -1.11 1.88 -9.70
N ARG A 148 -1.74 0.75 -9.32
CA ARG A 148 -2.78 0.73 -8.28
C ARG A 148 -2.26 1.13 -6.90
N VAL A 149 -1.06 0.68 -6.53
CA VAL A 149 -0.47 0.98 -5.23
C VAL A 149 -0.08 2.46 -5.17
N ASP A 150 0.55 2.97 -6.22
CA ASP A 150 0.95 4.38 -6.29
C ASP A 150 -0.28 5.31 -6.21
N LEU A 151 -1.36 4.95 -6.92
CA LEU A 151 -2.65 5.65 -6.84
C LEU A 151 -3.30 5.57 -5.45
N GLN A 152 -3.25 4.42 -4.78
CA GLN A 152 -3.77 4.28 -3.43
C GLN A 152 -3.05 5.23 -2.46
N LEU A 153 -1.72 5.26 -2.49
CA LEU A 153 -0.96 6.16 -1.62
C LEU A 153 -1.15 7.63 -2.00
N ALA A 154 -1.29 7.96 -3.29
CA ALA A 154 -1.63 9.30 -3.73
C ALA A 154 -2.98 9.77 -3.18
N CYS A 155 -3.99 8.89 -3.17
CA CYS A 155 -5.27 9.17 -2.54
C CYS A 155 -5.15 9.33 -1.02
N LEU A 156 -4.39 8.47 -0.34
CA LEU A 156 -4.17 8.59 1.10
C LEU A 156 -3.45 9.88 1.47
N ASN A 157 -2.47 10.31 0.67
CA ASN A 157 -1.80 11.60 0.81
C ASN A 157 -2.78 12.76 0.63
N ALA A 158 -3.57 12.75 -0.45
CA ALA A 158 -4.58 13.78 -0.71
C ALA A 158 -5.68 13.85 0.35
N LEU A 159 -6.02 12.72 0.99
CA LEU A 159 -6.92 12.66 2.14
C LEU A 159 -6.27 13.12 3.45
N GLY A 160 -4.96 13.41 3.46
CA GLY A 160 -4.21 13.80 4.64
C GLY A 160 -3.99 12.66 5.65
N TRP A 161 -4.01 11.41 5.20
CA TRP A 161 -3.80 10.23 6.04
C TRP A 161 -2.32 9.86 6.18
N ILE A 162 -1.51 10.28 5.22
CA ILE A 162 -0.06 10.18 5.27
C ILE A 162 0.52 11.38 6.01
N HIS A 163 1.51 11.13 6.86
CA HIS A 163 2.27 12.15 7.58
C HIS A 163 3.78 11.89 7.46
N ASP A 164 4.58 12.79 8.00
CA ASP A 164 6.03 12.81 7.80
C ASP A 164 6.74 11.58 8.36
N GLU A 165 6.18 10.99 9.42
CA GLU A 165 6.68 9.74 10.02
C GLU A 165 6.10 8.46 9.41
N THR A 166 5.24 8.55 8.38
CA THR A 166 4.63 7.35 7.76
C THR A 166 5.68 6.49 7.07
N ILE A 167 5.81 5.23 7.50
CA ILE A 167 6.78 4.28 6.95
C ILE A 167 6.14 3.38 5.90
N VAL A 168 6.81 3.23 4.76
CA VAL A 168 6.44 2.28 3.68
C VAL A 168 7.37 1.07 3.70
N VAL A 169 6.80 -0.12 3.85
CA VAL A 169 7.50 -1.40 3.85
C VAL A 169 7.11 -2.20 2.61
N GLY A 170 8.08 -2.52 1.76
CA GLY A 170 7.89 -3.35 0.58
C GLY A 170 8.13 -4.82 0.89
N VAL A 171 7.17 -5.69 0.58
CA VAL A 171 7.32 -7.14 0.70
C VAL A 171 7.72 -7.73 -0.64
N VAL A 172 8.79 -8.52 -0.65
CA VAL A 172 9.40 -9.08 -1.87
C VAL A 172 10.08 -10.43 -1.58
N SER A 173 10.26 -11.25 -2.61
CA SER A 173 11.11 -12.44 -2.50
C SER A 173 12.60 -12.05 -2.45
N PRO A 174 13.46 -12.75 -1.68
CA PRO A 174 14.88 -12.40 -1.53
C PRO A 174 15.65 -12.24 -2.84
N GLU A 175 15.39 -13.09 -3.83
CA GLU A 175 16.02 -13.12 -5.15
C GLU A 175 15.61 -11.95 -6.06
N ARG A 176 14.60 -11.16 -5.66
CA ARG A 176 14.14 -9.97 -6.39
C ARG A 176 14.54 -8.66 -5.70
N ILE A 177 15.55 -8.71 -4.83
CA ILE A 177 16.22 -7.53 -4.29
C ILE A 177 17.31 -7.07 -5.27
N MET A 178 17.31 -5.78 -5.57
CA MET A 178 18.24 -5.14 -6.51
C MET A 178 19.01 -4.01 -5.83
N GLU A 179 20.06 -3.51 -6.48
CA GLU A 179 20.77 -2.33 -5.99
C GLU A 179 19.96 -1.05 -6.27
N THR A 180 19.49 -0.90 -7.51
CA THR A 180 18.71 0.28 -7.95
C THR A 180 17.55 -0.14 -8.86
N ILE A 181 16.45 0.61 -8.80
CA ILE A 181 15.34 0.53 -9.76
C ILE A 181 15.06 1.96 -10.24
N PRO A 182 14.98 2.24 -11.55
CA PRO A 182 14.67 3.58 -12.03
C PRO A 182 13.27 3.99 -11.55
N MET A 183 13.07 5.25 -11.13
CA MET A 183 11.81 5.70 -10.53
C MET A 183 11.27 6.92 -11.27
N LYS A 184 9.95 6.98 -11.43
CA LYS A 184 9.25 8.21 -11.84
C LYS A 184 9.02 9.08 -10.61
N SER A 185 8.81 10.38 -10.81
CA SER A 185 8.45 11.31 -9.73
C SER A 185 7.17 10.92 -8.98
N THR A 186 6.29 10.16 -9.62
CA THR A 186 5.01 9.70 -9.07
C THR A 186 5.10 8.37 -8.34
N ASP A 187 6.23 7.65 -8.48
CA ASP A 187 6.39 6.32 -7.90
C ASP A 187 6.69 6.41 -6.41
N ILE A 188 6.14 5.47 -5.64
CA ILE A 188 6.40 5.41 -4.21
C ILE A 188 7.74 4.74 -3.92
N HIS A 189 8.46 5.28 -2.97
CA HIS A 189 9.71 4.70 -2.46
C HIS A 189 9.47 3.89 -1.19
N LEU A 190 10.35 2.92 -0.96
CA LEU A 190 10.34 2.05 0.21
C LEU A 190 11.34 2.56 1.24
N HIS A 191 10.93 2.60 2.49
CA HIS A 191 11.85 2.84 3.62
C HIS A 191 12.49 1.54 4.10
N TRP A 192 11.77 0.43 3.93
CA TRP A 192 12.21 -0.90 4.31
C TRP A 192 11.82 -1.93 3.25
N ILE A 193 12.71 -2.89 3.04
CA ILE A 193 12.46 -4.11 2.27
C ILE A 193 12.30 -5.26 3.26
N LEU A 194 11.20 -5.99 3.15
CA LEU A 194 10.86 -7.11 4.00
C LEU A 194 10.79 -8.39 3.16
N THR A 195 11.52 -9.41 3.60
CA THR A 195 11.47 -10.77 3.05
C THR A 195 11.22 -11.79 4.16
N ALA A 196 11.05 -13.05 3.78
CA ALA A 196 10.98 -14.16 4.72
C ALA A 196 12.27 -14.39 5.51
N ARG A 197 13.39 -13.82 5.07
CA ARG A 197 14.73 -14.03 5.63
C ARG A 197 15.27 -12.78 6.32
N SER A 198 14.99 -11.60 5.78
CA SER A 198 15.64 -10.34 6.16
C SER A 198 14.66 -9.17 6.23
N LEU A 199 15.06 -8.16 6.99
CA LEU A 199 14.44 -6.84 7.07
C LEU A 199 15.56 -5.84 6.83
N LEU A 200 15.50 -5.13 5.70
CA LEU A 200 16.58 -4.26 5.23
C LEU A 200 16.08 -2.82 5.21
N LYS A 201 16.82 -1.92 5.83
CA LYS A 201 16.59 -0.47 5.71
C LYS A 201 17.13 -0.01 4.36
N THR A 202 16.39 0.82 3.64
CA THR A 202 16.85 1.44 2.40
C THR A 202 17.57 2.75 2.70
N THR A 203 18.20 3.35 1.68
CA THR A 203 18.76 4.72 1.81
C THR A 203 17.69 5.81 1.73
N TRP A 204 16.44 5.47 1.36
CA TRP A 204 15.35 6.44 1.25
C TRP A 204 14.80 6.82 2.63
N THR A 205 14.80 8.11 2.93
CA THR A 205 14.34 8.66 4.22
C THR A 205 13.21 9.67 4.09
N GLU A 206 12.84 10.07 2.87
CA GLU A 206 11.83 11.09 2.66
C GLU A 206 10.40 10.54 2.86
N PRO A 207 9.49 11.33 3.44
CA PRO A 207 8.10 10.94 3.61
C PRO A 207 7.42 10.57 2.27
N PRO A 208 6.47 9.63 2.26
CA PRO A 208 5.78 9.24 1.05
C PRO A 208 4.78 10.33 0.64
N ARG A 209 5.16 11.25 -0.25
CA ARG A 209 4.27 12.33 -0.73
C ARG A 209 3.80 12.17 -2.19
N PRO A 210 3.25 11.02 -2.61
CA PRO A 210 2.77 10.88 -3.98
C PRO A 210 1.55 11.77 -4.23
N SER A 211 1.46 12.32 -5.44
CA SER A 211 0.35 13.15 -5.89
C SER A 211 -0.51 12.41 -6.92
N ILE A 212 -1.82 12.68 -6.93
CA ILE A 212 -2.72 12.14 -7.96
C ILE A 212 -2.43 12.84 -9.29
N VAL A 213 -2.04 12.08 -10.31
CA VAL A 213 -1.89 12.58 -11.67
C VAL A 213 -3.23 12.51 -12.39
N TRP A 214 -4.05 13.54 -12.21
CA TRP A 214 -5.42 13.59 -12.72
C TRP A 214 -5.51 13.36 -14.23
N ASP A 215 -4.55 13.86 -15.00
CA ASP A 215 -4.54 13.75 -16.47
C ASP A 215 -4.33 12.31 -16.98
N ARG A 216 -3.90 11.39 -16.10
CA ARG A 216 -3.76 9.96 -16.40
C ARG A 216 -5.00 9.14 -16.00
N LEU A 217 -6.04 9.77 -15.46
CA LEU A 217 -7.25 9.11 -14.99
C LEU A 217 -8.43 9.44 -15.92
N ASP A 218 -9.05 8.42 -16.49
CA ASP A 218 -10.28 8.61 -17.24
C ASP A 218 -11.49 8.89 -16.32
N ASP A 219 -12.48 9.63 -16.84
CA ASP A 219 -13.66 10.04 -16.09
C ASP A 219 -14.47 8.86 -15.53
N LYS A 220 -14.48 7.73 -16.25
CA LYS A 220 -15.23 6.53 -15.85
C LYS A 220 -14.55 5.86 -14.66
N ALA A 221 -13.22 5.79 -14.64
CA ALA A 221 -12.43 5.30 -13.52
C ALA A 221 -12.63 6.18 -12.28
N VAL A 222 -12.62 7.50 -12.44
CA VAL A 222 -12.89 8.45 -11.35
C VAL A 222 -14.29 8.25 -10.79
N ARG A 223 -15.33 8.20 -11.62
CA ARG A 223 -16.73 8.03 -11.16
C ARG A 223 -16.97 6.68 -10.47
N ARG A 224 -16.24 5.63 -10.85
CA ARG A 224 -16.33 4.29 -10.24
C ARG A 224 -15.54 4.15 -8.94
N ASN A 225 -14.79 5.17 -8.55
CA ASN A 225 -13.94 5.14 -7.37
C ASN A 225 -14.39 6.24 -6.41
N ASP A 226 -15.03 5.84 -5.31
CA ASP A 226 -15.64 6.76 -4.36
C ASP A 226 -14.67 7.84 -3.85
N VAL A 227 -13.39 7.48 -3.65
CA VAL A 227 -12.36 8.39 -3.14
C VAL A 227 -11.92 9.37 -4.22
N LEU A 228 -11.65 8.90 -5.43
CA LEU A 228 -11.28 9.79 -6.54
C LEU A 228 -12.42 10.74 -6.91
N PHE A 229 -13.66 10.25 -6.91
CA PHE A 229 -14.83 11.08 -7.17
C PHE A 229 -14.95 12.19 -6.13
N PHE A 230 -14.79 11.87 -4.84
CA PHE A 230 -14.79 12.87 -3.77
C PHE A 230 -13.66 13.88 -3.95
N LEU A 231 -12.41 13.43 -4.10
CA LEU A 231 -11.24 14.30 -4.21
C LEU A 231 -11.28 15.21 -5.45
N ARG A 232 -11.88 14.75 -6.56
CA ARG A 232 -12.08 15.60 -7.75
C ARG A 232 -13.09 16.72 -7.49
N GLY A 233 -14.14 16.43 -6.71
CA GLY A 233 -15.09 17.46 -6.27
C GLY A 233 -14.41 18.54 -5.42
N GLU A 234 -13.64 18.14 -4.41
CA GLU A 234 -12.89 19.05 -3.53
C GLU A 234 -11.89 19.90 -4.32
N LYS A 235 -11.17 19.30 -5.28
CA LYS A 235 -10.25 20.01 -6.18
C LYS A 235 -11.00 21.09 -6.97
N ASN A 236 -12.11 20.75 -7.62
CA ASN A 236 -12.85 21.71 -8.43
C ASN A 236 -13.42 22.86 -7.59
N ALA A 237 -13.88 22.57 -6.37
CA ALA A 237 -14.37 23.57 -5.43
C ALA A 237 -13.28 24.57 -5.01
N SER A 238 -12.07 24.08 -4.70
CA SER A 238 -10.95 24.94 -4.33
C SER A 238 -10.46 25.81 -5.49
N PHE A 239 -10.51 25.32 -6.74
CA PHE A 239 -10.26 26.14 -7.92
C PHE A 239 -11.34 27.22 -8.12
N SER A 240 -12.61 26.95 -7.83
CA SER A 240 -13.67 27.96 -7.98
C SER A 240 -13.65 29.07 -6.93
N CYS A 241 -13.17 28.80 -5.70
CA CYS A 241 -13.05 29.82 -4.65
C CYS A 241 -11.78 30.69 -4.77
N GLY A 242 -10.79 30.28 -5.57
CA GLY A 242 -9.53 31.03 -5.77
C GLY A 242 -9.57 32.08 -6.89
N VAL A 243 -10.73 32.30 -7.52
CA VAL A 243 -10.93 33.26 -8.63
C VAL A 243 -11.94 34.36 -8.24
N SER A 244 -12.14 34.59 -6.93
CA SER A 244 -13.00 35.65 -6.39
C SER A 244 -12.18 36.82 -5.87
#